data_AF-A0A537R771-F1
#
_entry.id   AF-A0A537R771-F1
#
_cell.length_a   1.000
_cell.length_b   1.000
_cell.length_c   1.000
_cell.angle_alpha   90.00
_cell.angle_beta   90.00
_cell.angle_gamma   90.00
#
_symmetry.space_group_name_H-M   'P 1'
#
loop_
_entity.id
_entity.type
_entity.pdbx_description
1 polymer ?
#
loop_
_entity_poly.entity_id
_entity_poly.type
_entity_poly.pdbx_seq_one_letter_code
_entity_poly.pdbx_strand_id
1 'polypeptide(L)'
;MEKHIAARPGIWLAAVTVATMLQASGVQAQEFSQILSGYAIAPVHLNLKGKDWALVGLGSYLVNTTGCNDCHTWPNWADGHNPYLPGQQPEQINTAAYMAGGRPFGADAVNPKIQVVSANITPDKNGMPAGLTRSQFLHLMHTGDDPDDPTRKLKIMPWPLYRWKTDLDLIAIYEYLRAIPSIPAN
;
A
#
# COMPACT_ATOMS: atom_id res chain seq x y z
N MET A 1 -14.75 -7.67 67.07
CA MET A 1 -15.15 -6.42 66.37
C MET A 1 -14.62 -6.52 64.95
N GLU A 2 -15.36 -7.14 64.03
CA GLU A 2 -14.99 -7.20 62.62
C GLU A 2 -15.98 -6.33 61.82
N LYS A 3 -15.44 -5.31 61.15
CA LYS A 3 -16.22 -4.43 60.27
C LYS A 3 -16.26 -5.07 58.89
N HIS A 4 -17.42 -5.51 58.45
CA HIS A 4 -17.68 -5.85 57.05
C HIS A 4 -17.62 -4.56 56.21
N ILE A 5 -16.60 -4.44 55.37
CA ILE A 5 -16.56 -3.44 54.30
C ILE A 5 -17.29 -4.03 53.10
N ALA A 6 -18.50 -3.53 52.83
CA ALA A 6 -19.21 -3.83 51.60
C ALA A 6 -18.52 -3.12 50.43
N ALA A 7 -17.93 -3.88 49.51
CA ALA A 7 -17.43 -3.36 48.24
C ALA A 7 -18.62 -2.93 47.37
N ARG A 8 -18.68 -1.63 47.03
CA ARG A 8 -19.73 -1.06 46.15
C ARG A 8 -19.44 -1.48 44.70
N PRO A 9 -20.33 -2.23 44.01
CA PRO A 9 -20.06 -2.79 42.68
C PRO A 9 -20.13 -1.78 41.51
N GLY A 10 -20.27 -0.47 41.78
CA GLY A 10 -20.62 0.52 40.76
C GLY A 10 -19.46 1.19 40.00
N ILE A 11 -18.21 1.06 40.47
CA ILE A 11 -17.09 1.87 39.93
C ILE A 11 -16.33 1.17 38.80
N TRP A 12 -16.32 -0.16 38.78
CA TRP A 12 -15.56 -0.92 37.78
C TRP A 12 -16.20 -0.92 36.38
N LEU A 13 -17.53 -0.87 36.28
CA LEU A 13 -18.24 -0.86 34.99
C LEU A 13 -18.08 0.46 34.22
N ALA A 14 -18.05 1.61 34.91
CA ALA A 14 -17.92 2.92 34.25
C ALA A 14 -16.49 3.20 33.75
N ALA A 15 -15.46 2.71 34.46
CA ALA A 15 -14.07 2.89 34.04
C ALA A 15 -13.73 2.08 32.77
N VAL A 16 -14.27 0.86 32.64
CA VAL A 16 -14.05 -0.01 31.47
C VAL A 16 -14.76 0.54 30.22
N THR A 17 -15.95 1.11 30.35
CA THR A 17 -16.68 1.72 29.22
C THR A 17 -16.04 3.02 28.73
N VAL A 18 -15.52 3.86 29.63
CA VAL A 18 -14.82 5.09 29.23
C VAL A 18 -13.50 4.78 28.53
N ALA A 19 -12.70 3.83 29.04
CA ALA A 19 -11.43 3.43 28.42
C ALA A 19 -11.60 2.83 27.00
N THR A 20 -12.64 2.02 26.80
CA THR A 20 -12.95 1.44 25.47
C THR A 20 -13.41 2.50 24.47
N MET A 21 -14.22 3.49 24.89
CA MET A 21 -14.62 4.61 24.03
C MET A 21 -13.43 5.50 23.62
N LEU A 22 -12.51 5.79 24.56
CA LEU A 22 -11.28 6.56 24.28
C LEU A 22 -10.36 5.83 23.29
N GLN A 23 -10.20 4.51 23.43
CA GLN A 23 -9.41 3.71 22.48
C GLN A 23 -10.03 3.66 21.09
N ALA A 24 -11.35 3.46 20.99
CA ALA A 24 -12.05 3.49 19.70
C ALA A 24 -11.90 4.84 19.00
N SER A 25 -11.96 5.94 19.75
CA SER A 25 -11.76 7.31 19.25
C SER A 25 -10.33 7.54 18.76
N GLY A 26 -9.33 6.99 19.46
CA GLY A 26 -7.92 7.08 19.08
C GLY A 26 -7.60 6.32 17.80
N VAL A 27 -8.14 5.10 17.64
CA VAL A 27 -7.98 4.30 16.41
C VAL A 27 -8.59 5.01 15.21
N GLN A 28 -9.82 5.52 15.35
CA GLN A 28 -10.48 6.28 14.27
C GLN A 28 -9.74 7.58 13.92
N ALA A 29 -9.19 8.28 14.91
CA ALA A 29 -8.38 9.46 14.66
C ALA A 29 -7.08 9.13 13.89
N GLN A 30 -6.45 8.00 14.21
CA GLN A 30 -5.25 7.54 13.51
C GLN A 30 -5.54 7.14 12.06
N GLU A 31 -6.60 6.37 11.82
CA GLU A 31 -7.03 5.98 10.47
C GLU A 31 -7.37 7.21 9.63
N PHE A 32 -8.11 8.16 10.20
CA PHE A 32 -8.45 9.41 9.52
C PHE A 32 -7.19 10.25 9.20
N SER A 33 -6.24 10.30 10.11
CA SER A 33 -4.94 10.97 9.89
C SER A 33 -4.16 10.34 8.73
N GLN A 34 -4.14 9.00 8.64
CA GLN A 34 -3.50 8.29 7.53
C GLN A 34 -4.21 8.56 6.20
N ILE A 35 -5.55 8.55 6.18
CA ILE A 35 -6.33 8.87 4.98
C ILE A 35 -5.99 10.28 4.47
N LEU A 36 -6.01 11.29 5.35
CA LEU A 36 -5.67 12.66 4.98
C LEU A 36 -4.22 12.79 4.52
N SER A 37 -3.28 12.15 5.23
CA SER A 37 -1.87 12.13 4.84
C SER A 37 -1.69 11.49 3.46
N GLY A 38 -2.42 10.41 3.17
CA GLY A 38 -2.40 9.74 1.87
C GLY A 38 -2.81 10.64 0.73
N TYR A 39 -3.84 11.48 0.91
CA TYR A 39 -4.20 12.50 -0.08
C TYR A 39 -3.14 13.59 -0.22
N ALA A 40 -2.50 13.99 0.87
CA ALA A 40 -1.46 15.02 0.85
C ALA A 40 -0.18 14.57 0.16
N ILE A 41 0.16 13.28 0.21
CA ILE A 41 1.40 12.73 -0.37
C ILE A 41 1.20 12.03 -1.73
N ALA A 42 -0.02 12.01 -2.28
CA ALA A 42 -0.28 11.40 -3.58
C ALA A 42 0.47 12.18 -4.69
N PRO A 43 1.41 11.55 -5.41
CA PRO A 43 2.23 12.27 -6.38
C PRO A 43 1.54 12.44 -7.74
N VAL A 44 0.34 11.87 -7.92
CA VAL A 44 -0.45 11.87 -9.16
C VAL A 44 -1.90 12.22 -8.88
N HIS A 45 -2.61 12.68 -9.92
CA HIS A 45 -4.04 12.97 -9.83
C HIS A 45 -4.86 11.69 -9.62
N LEU A 46 -5.78 11.72 -8.66
CA LEU A 46 -6.61 10.56 -8.30
C LEU A 46 -8.03 10.68 -8.87
N ASN A 47 -8.46 9.66 -9.61
CA ASN A 47 -9.84 9.53 -10.08
C ASN A 47 -10.72 8.83 -9.03
N LEU A 48 -11.44 9.63 -8.25
CA LEU A 48 -12.33 9.15 -7.18
C LEU A 48 -13.73 8.76 -7.66
N LYS A 49 -14.06 8.91 -8.95
CA LYS A 49 -15.42 8.65 -9.44
C LYS A 49 -15.81 7.19 -9.17
N GLY A 50 -16.86 7.00 -8.38
CA GLY A 50 -17.41 5.69 -8.03
C GLY A 50 -16.49 4.86 -7.11
N LYS A 51 -15.54 5.49 -6.41
CA LYS A 51 -14.63 4.81 -5.48
C LYS A 51 -14.87 5.28 -4.06
N ASP A 52 -14.54 4.42 -3.10
CA ASP A 52 -14.53 4.77 -1.69
C ASP A 52 -13.32 5.67 -1.39
N TRP A 53 -13.59 6.91 -1.00
CA TRP A 53 -12.56 7.90 -0.75
C TRP A 53 -11.65 7.52 0.44
N ALA A 54 -12.17 6.82 1.45
CA ALA A 54 -11.38 6.42 2.61
C ALA A 54 -10.39 5.32 2.22
N LEU A 55 -10.83 4.34 1.42
CA LEU A 55 -9.94 3.29 0.91
C LEU A 55 -8.87 3.85 -0.03
N VAL A 56 -9.22 4.78 -0.92
CA VAL A 56 -8.24 5.41 -1.82
C VAL A 56 -7.21 6.23 -1.02
N GLY A 57 -7.64 7.00 -0.02
CA GLY A 57 -6.73 7.79 0.82
C GLY A 57 -5.78 6.91 1.64
N LEU A 58 -6.33 5.90 2.34
CA LEU A 58 -5.52 4.94 3.10
C LEU A 58 -4.55 4.17 2.18
N GLY A 59 -5.02 3.74 1.01
CA GLY A 59 -4.19 3.08 0.01
C GLY A 59 -3.04 3.94 -0.47
N SER A 60 -3.29 5.24 -0.72
CA SER A 60 -2.25 6.21 -1.06
C SER A 60 -1.19 6.30 0.02
N TYR A 61 -1.62 6.40 1.28
CA TYR A 61 -0.70 6.43 2.41
C TYR A 61 0.17 5.18 2.43
N LEU A 62 -0.43 3.99 2.31
CA LEU A 62 0.30 2.73 2.33
C LEU A 62 1.27 2.60 1.15
N VAL A 63 0.83 2.86 -0.08
CA VAL A 63 1.68 2.73 -1.28
C VAL A 63 2.86 3.69 -1.24
N ASN A 64 2.64 4.94 -0.84
CA ASN A 64 3.67 5.97 -0.86
C ASN A 64 4.60 5.95 0.37
N THR A 65 4.31 5.15 1.40
CA THR A 65 5.16 5.02 2.60
C THR A 65 5.78 3.64 2.80
N THR A 66 5.41 2.64 1.99
CA THR A 66 5.86 1.23 2.18
C THR A 66 6.67 0.65 1.01
N GLY A 67 7.31 1.51 0.23
CA GLY A 67 8.37 1.14 -0.72
C GLY A 67 7.88 0.62 -2.08
N CYS A 68 6.58 0.74 -2.41
CA CYS A 68 6.09 0.34 -3.74
C CYS A 68 6.79 1.13 -4.86
N ASN A 69 7.05 2.42 -4.62
CA ASN A 69 7.76 3.32 -5.53
C ASN A 69 9.17 2.84 -5.87
N ASP A 70 9.83 2.12 -4.96
CA ASP A 70 11.25 1.74 -5.10
C ASP A 70 11.47 0.74 -6.24
N CYS A 71 10.41 0.00 -6.60
CA CYS A 71 10.45 -1.02 -7.64
C CYS A 71 9.48 -0.71 -8.78
N HIS A 72 8.28 -0.23 -8.47
CA HIS A 72 7.24 -0.02 -9.48
C HIS A 72 7.28 1.36 -10.13
N THR A 73 8.23 2.23 -9.80
CA THR A 73 8.48 3.48 -10.52
C THR A 73 9.91 3.45 -11.06
N TRP A 74 10.09 3.46 -12.39
CA TRP A 74 11.43 3.41 -12.99
C TRP A 74 11.59 4.32 -14.22
N PRO A 75 12.61 5.21 -14.23
CA PRO A 75 13.44 5.62 -13.09
C PRO A 75 12.60 6.19 -11.93
N ASN A 76 13.03 5.97 -10.67
CA ASN A 76 12.26 6.36 -9.48
C ASN A 76 12.10 7.88 -9.34
N TRP A 77 13.14 8.63 -9.71
CA TRP A 77 13.26 10.07 -9.52
C TRP A 77 13.15 10.80 -10.87
N ALA A 78 12.57 12.00 -10.85
CA ALA A 78 12.59 12.89 -12.01
C ALA A 78 14.03 13.29 -12.36
N ASP A 79 14.25 13.70 -13.61
CA ASP A 79 15.59 14.08 -14.08
C ASP A 79 16.14 15.26 -13.27
N GLY A 80 17.34 15.10 -12.71
CA GLY A 80 17.95 16.10 -11.81
C GLY A 80 17.34 16.19 -10.40
N HIS A 81 16.51 15.23 -10.00
CA HIS A 81 15.81 15.21 -8.70
C HIS A 81 16.10 13.95 -7.87
N ASN A 82 17.26 13.33 -8.07
CA ASN A 82 17.65 12.13 -7.32
C ASN A 82 18.42 12.52 -6.05
N PRO A 83 17.82 12.38 -4.85
CA PRO A 83 18.43 12.83 -3.60
C PRO A 83 19.67 12.02 -3.19
N TYR A 84 19.91 10.87 -3.82
CA TYR A 84 21.07 10.02 -3.57
C TYR A 84 22.28 10.34 -4.46
N LEU A 85 22.11 11.17 -5.49
CA LEU A 85 23.22 11.63 -6.32
C LEU A 85 23.96 12.81 -5.65
N PRO A 86 25.24 13.03 -6.00
CA PRO A 86 25.99 14.17 -5.50
C PRO A 86 25.27 15.50 -5.74
N GLY A 87 25.38 16.43 -4.79
CA GLY A 87 24.82 17.78 -4.90
C GLY A 87 23.49 18.00 -4.19
N GLN A 88 23.02 17.07 -3.35
CA GLN A 88 21.80 17.21 -2.53
C GLN A 88 20.59 17.66 -3.36
N GLN A 89 20.40 17.03 -4.53
CA GLN A 89 19.27 17.36 -5.40
C GLN A 89 17.96 17.23 -4.61
N PRO A 90 17.01 18.18 -4.78
CA PRO A 90 15.71 18.08 -4.13
C PRO A 90 15.00 16.82 -4.63
N GLU A 91 14.42 16.06 -3.70
CA GLU A 91 13.68 14.85 -4.02
C GLU A 91 12.42 15.19 -4.83
N GLN A 92 12.23 14.47 -5.95
CA GLN A 92 10.98 14.49 -6.69
C GLN A 92 10.78 13.14 -7.39
N ILE A 93 9.70 12.43 -7.04
CA ILE A 93 9.27 11.20 -7.73
C ILE A 93 9.02 11.47 -9.22
N ASN A 94 9.44 10.53 -10.06
CA ASN A 94 9.10 10.51 -11.48
C ASN A 94 7.62 10.16 -11.69
N THR A 95 6.75 11.17 -11.70
CA THR A 95 5.30 10.97 -11.86
C THR A 95 4.90 10.40 -13.22
N ALA A 96 5.73 10.59 -14.25
CA ALA A 96 5.49 10.06 -15.60
C ALA A 96 5.69 8.54 -15.69
N ALA A 97 6.43 7.93 -14.75
CA ALA A 97 6.62 6.48 -14.65
C ALA A 97 6.02 5.89 -13.36
N TYR A 98 5.21 6.67 -12.64
CA TYR A 98 4.69 6.29 -11.33
C TYR A 98 3.89 4.98 -11.41
N MET A 99 4.34 3.96 -10.67
CA MET A 99 3.73 2.62 -10.65
C MET A 99 3.76 1.85 -12.00
N ALA A 100 4.43 2.38 -13.02
CA ALA A 100 4.50 1.79 -14.37
C ALA A 100 5.49 0.61 -14.51
N GLY A 101 6.24 0.27 -13.45
CA GLY A 101 7.22 -0.81 -13.46
C GLY A 101 8.46 -0.47 -14.27
N GLY A 102 9.07 -1.51 -14.86
CA GLY A 102 10.20 -1.35 -15.80
C GLY A 102 11.59 -1.38 -15.16
N ARG A 103 11.70 -1.55 -13.84
CA ARG A 103 12.99 -1.64 -13.14
C ARG A 103 13.65 -3.00 -13.42
N PRO A 104 14.85 -3.06 -14.01
CA PRO A 104 15.55 -4.31 -14.24
C PRO A 104 16.20 -4.82 -12.94
N PHE A 105 16.05 -6.10 -12.65
CA PHE A 105 16.70 -6.81 -11.55
C PHE A 105 17.70 -7.88 -12.02
N GLY A 106 17.86 -8.01 -13.34
CA GLY A 106 18.75 -9.00 -13.96
C GLY A 106 18.10 -10.37 -14.09
N ALA A 107 18.93 -11.39 -14.30
CA ALA A 107 18.46 -12.74 -14.56
C ALA A 107 17.92 -13.43 -13.29
N ASP A 108 16.88 -14.26 -13.44
CA ASP A 108 16.36 -15.08 -12.35
C ASP A 108 17.43 -16.04 -11.84
N ALA A 109 17.53 -16.15 -10.51
CA ALA A 109 18.57 -16.94 -9.85
C ALA A 109 18.49 -18.45 -10.12
N VAL A 110 17.33 -18.97 -10.54
CA VAL A 110 17.11 -20.40 -10.85
C VAL A 110 17.11 -20.63 -12.35
N ASN A 111 16.53 -19.72 -13.13
CA ASN A 111 16.52 -19.80 -14.59
C ASN A 111 17.11 -18.52 -15.20
N PRO A 112 18.43 -18.48 -15.49
CA PRO A 112 19.10 -17.28 -15.97
C PRO A 112 18.65 -16.82 -17.36
N LYS A 113 17.80 -17.59 -18.07
CA LYS A 113 17.16 -17.16 -19.32
C LYS A 113 15.99 -16.21 -19.08
N ILE A 114 15.43 -16.16 -17.86
CA ILE A 114 14.36 -15.26 -17.49
C ILE A 114 14.99 -13.97 -16.97
N GLN A 115 14.70 -12.85 -17.63
CA GLN A 115 15.04 -11.52 -17.10
C GLN A 115 13.91 -11.04 -16.20
N VAL A 116 14.27 -10.58 -15.00
CA VAL A 116 13.32 -10.08 -14.02
C VAL A 116 13.25 -8.56 -14.12
N VAL A 117 12.03 -8.07 -14.37
CA VAL A 117 11.71 -6.64 -14.43
C VAL A 117 10.49 -6.40 -13.56
N SER A 118 10.42 -5.27 -12.84
CA SER A 118 9.21 -4.95 -12.07
C SER A 118 8.00 -4.79 -12.98
N ALA A 119 6.86 -5.32 -12.53
CA ALA A 119 5.61 -5.22 -13.25
C ALA A 119 5.05 -3.79 -13.26
N ASN A 120 4.31 -3.46 -14.31
CA ASN A 120 3.43 -2.31 -14.33
C ASN A 120 2.18 -2.63 -13.49
N ILE A 121 1.97 -1.85 -12.42
CA ILE A 121 0.83 -2.03 -11.50
C ILE A 121 -0.18 -0.88 -11.60
N THR A 122 -0.05 -0.02 -12.62
CA THR A 122 -1.11 0.93 -12.97
C THR A 122 -2.36 0.19 -13.44
N PRO A 123 -3.55 0.81 -13.37
CA PRO A 123 -4.77 0.14 -13.78
C PRO A 123 -4.81 -0.04 -15.29
N ASP A 124 -5.29 -1.20 -15.74
CA ASP A 124 -5.57 -1.46 -17.15
C ASP A 124 -6.79 -0.65 -17.67
N LYS A 125 -7.18 -0.88 -18.92
CA LYS A 125 -8.37 -0.24 -19.54
C LYS A 125 -9.69 -0.49 -18.80
N ASN A 126 -9.77 -1.55 -17.98
CA ASN A 126 -10.94 -1.90 -17.18
C ASN A 126 -10.82 -1.36 -15.74
N GLY A 127 -9.74 -0.66 -15.41
CA GLY A 127 -9.48 -0.18 -14.07
C GLY A 127 -8.97 -1.28 -13.12
N MET A 128 -8.25 -2.29 -13.62
CA MET A 128 -7.65 -3.37 -12.84
C MET A 128 -6.13 -3.18 -12.71
N PRO A 129 -5.57 -3.00 -11.50
CA PRO A 129 -4.13 -2.86 -11.29
C PRO A 129 -3.38 -4.11 -11.77
N ALA A 130 -2.37 -3.94 -12.63
CA ALA A 130 -1.66 -5.05 -13.28
C ALA A 130 -2.58 -6.05 -14.01
N GLY A 131 -3.79 -5.64 -14.39
CA GLY A 131 -4.80 -6.54 -14.96
C GLY A 131 -5.41 -7.55 -13.98
N LEU A 132 -5.17 -7.40 -12.68
CA LEU A 132 -5.66 -8.31 -11.64
C LEU A 132 -7.02 -7.85 -11.10
N THR A 133 -7.93 -8.81 -10.93
CA THR A 133 -9.10 -8.60 -10.07
C THR A 133 -8.66 -8.46 -8.61
N ARG A 134 -9.54 -7.90 -7.76
CA ARG A 134 -9.26 -7.74 -6.33
C ARG A 134 -8.89 -9.07 -5.65
N SER A 135 -9.59 -10.16 -5.97
CA SER A 135 -9.30 -11.47 -5.36
C SER A 135 -7.94 -12.02 -5.80
N GLN A 136 -7.58 -11.85 -7.07
CA GLN A 136 -6.25 -12.22 -7.57
C GLN A 136 -5.15 -11.37 -6.94
N PHE A 137 -5.38 -10.06 -6.78
CA PHE A 137 -4.45 -9.17 -6.09
C PHE A 137 -4.21 -9.62 -4.64
N LEU A 138 -5.28 -9.88 -3.88
CA LEU A 138 -5.17 -10.38 -2.50
C LEU A 138 -4.43 -11.72 -2.44
N HIS A 139 -4.74 -12.65 -3.35
CA HIS A 139 -4.04 -13.93 -3.45
C HIS A 139 -2.53 -13.74 -3.68
N LEU A 140 -2.15 -12.92 -4.64
CA LEU A 140 -0.75 -12.59 -4.94
C LEU A 140 -0.06 -11.98 -3.72
N MET A 141 -0.68 -11.00 -3.05
CA MET A 141 -0.09 -10.34 -1.89
C MET A 141 0.13 -11.29 -0.71
N HIS A 142 -0.75 -12.27 -0.52
CA HIS A 142 -0.66 -13.25 0.57
C HIS A 142 0.29 -14.42 0.30
N THR A 143 0.43 -14.81 -0.96
CA THR A 143 1.14 -16.04 -1.35
C THR A 143 2.43 -15.80 -2.12
N GLY A 144 2.55 -14.66 -2.79
CA GLY A 144 3.58 -14.36 -3.77
C GLY A 144 3.52 -15.21 -5.03
N ASP A 145 2.42 -15.92 -5.29
CA ASP A 145 2.25 -16.65 -6.55
C ASP A 145 2.29 -15.67 -7.71
N ASP A 146 3.12 -16.00 -8.71
CA ASP A 146 3.21 -15.21 -9.93
C ASP A 146 1.87 -15.36 -10.71
N PRO A 147 1.21 -14.25 -11.06
CA PRO A 147 -0.10 -14.29 -11.72
C PRO A 147 -0.05 -14.89 -13.13
N ASP A 148 1.12 -14.88 -13.79
CA ASP A 148 1.32 -15.46 -15.11
C ASP A 148 1.68 -16.96 -15.04
N ASP A 149 2.22 -17.41 -13.90
CA ASP A 149 2.59 -18.80 -13.65
C ASP A 149 2.58 -19.11 -12.15
N PRO A 150 1.48 -19.67 -11.61
CA PRO A 150 1.33 -19.89 -10.17
C PRO A 150 2.28 -20.97 -9.61
N THR A 151 3.06 -21.67 -10.46
CA THR A 151 4.12 -22.57 -9.99
C THR A 151 5.38 -21.80 -9.58
N ARG A 152 5.47 -20.51 -9.95
CA ARG A 152 6.57 -19.60 -9.61
C ARG A 152 6.14 -18.63 -8.51
N LYS A 153 7.15 -18.16 -7.77
CA LYS A 153 7.00 -17.09 -6.78
C LYS A 153 7.62 -15.81 -7.30
N LEU A 154 7.03 -14.67 -6.93
CA LEU A 154 7.62 -13.35 -7.11
C LEU A 154 8.83 -13.21 -6.19
N LYS A 155 10.04 -13.45 -6.72
CA LYS A 155 11.27 -13.51 -5.91
C LYS A 155 11.83 -12.14 -5.52
N ILE A 156 11.51 -11.11 -6.29
CA ILE A 156 11.99 -9.73 -6.05
C ILE A 156 10.98 -8.92 -5.26
N MET A 157 9.69 -9.09 -5.55
CA MET A 157 8.65 -8.39 -4.81
C MET A 157 8.66 -8.86 -3.34
N PRO A 158 8.70 -7.97 -2.35
CA PRO A 158 8.77 -8.34 -0.94
C PRO A 158 7.40 -8.78 -0.37
N TRP A 159 6.68 -9.63 -1.10
CA TRP A 159 5.39 -10.19 -0.67
C TRP A 159 5.44 -10.88 0.72
N PRO A 160 6.54 -11.50 1.20
CA PRO A 160 6.57 -12.08 2.54
C PRO A 160 6.45 -11.04 3.66
N LEU A 161 6.75 -9.77 3.38
CA LEU A 161 6.53 -8.66 4.30
C LEU A 161 5.09 -8.15 4.20
N TYR A 162 4.54 -8.10 2.99
CA TYR A 162 3.20 -7.57 2.74
C TYR A 162 2.06 -8.54 3.07
N ARG A 163 2.29 -9.85 3.04
CA ARG A 163 1.29 -10.88 3.36
C ARG A 163 0.68 -10.78 4.77
N TRP A 164 1.30 -9.99 5.65
CA TRP A 164 0.83 -9.78 7.01
C TRP A 164 -0.03 -8.52 7.17
N LYS A 165 -0.17 -7.74 6.10
CA LYS A 165 -1.15 -6.65 6.06
C LYS A 165 -2.56 -7.20 6.20
N THR A 166 -3.43 -6.42 6.82
CA THR A 166 -4.85 -6.80 6.88
C THR A 166 -5.44 -6.81 5.48
N ASP A 167 -6.52 -7.57 5.27
CA ASP A 167 -7.24 -7.51 3.99
C ASP A 167 -7.72 -6.09 3.71
N LEU A 168 -8.10 -5.31 4.72
CA LEU A 168 -8.48 -3.91 4.56
C LEU A 168 -7.34 -3.07 3.98
N ASP A 169 -6.11 -3.23 4.49
CA ASP A 169 -4.93 -2.54 3.96
C ASP A 169 -4.65 -2.92 2.50
N LEU A 170 -4.72 -4.22 2.18
CA LEU A 170 -4.49 -4.70 0.82
C LEU A 170 -5.59 -4.24 -0.14
N ILE A 171 -6.84 -4.19 0.32
CA ILE A 171 -7.97 -3.63 -0.44
C ILE A 171 -7.76 -2.12 -0.66
N ALA A 172 -7.33 -1.39 0.36
CA ALA A 172 -7.05 0.04 0.25
C ALA A 172 -5.95 0.29 -0.80
N ILE A 173 -4.85 -0.48 -0.75
CA ILE A 173 -3.79 -0.45 -1.78
C ILE A 173 -4.39 -0.70 -3.18
N TYR A 174 -5.21 -1.75 -3.32
CA TYR A 174 -5.86 -2.07 -4.59
C TYR A 174 -6.74 -0.92 -5.09
N GLU A 175 -7.61 -0.34 -4.25
CA GLU A 175 -8.48 0.77 -4.64
C GLU A 175 -7.71 2.05 -4.98
N TYR A 176 -6.59 2.31 -4.28
CA TYR A 176 -5.68 3.41 -4.66
C TYR A 176 -5.07 3.18 -6.03
N LEU A 177 -4.54 1.99 -6.32
CA LEU A 177 -3.99 1.67 -7.64
C LEU A 177 -5.06 1.74 -8.74
N ARG A 178 -6.34 1.52 -8.43
CA ARG A 178 -7.45 1.77 -9.38
C ARG A 178 -7.72 3.25 -9.63
N ALA A 179 -7.30 4.12 -8.72
CA ALA A 179 -7.58 5.56 -8.77
C ALA A 179 -6.47 6.36 -9.46
N ILE A 180 -5.25 5.82 -9.59
CA ILE A 180 -4.14 6.50 -10.25
C ILE A 180 -4.29 6.49 -11.78
N PRO A 181 -3.57 7.36 -12.52
CA PRO A 181 -3.56 7.32 -13.98
C PRO A 181 -3.09 5.96 -14.50
N SER A 182 -3.75 5.48 -15.55
CA SER A 182 -3.27 4.32 -16.32
C SER A 182 -2.08 4.74 -17.16
N ILE A 183 -1.01 3.94 -17.14
CA ILE A 183 0.13 4.08 -18.03
C ILE A 183 0.25 2.75 -18.78
N PRO A 184 -0.51 2.54 -19.87
CA PRO A 184 -0.39 1.34 -20.69
C PRO A 184 1.04 1.23 -21.22
N ALA A 185 1.61 0.03 -21.14
CA ALA A 185 3.04 -0.24 -21.31
C ALA A 185 3.76 0.62 -22.37
N ASN A 186 4.92 1.15 -21.94
CA ASN A 186 6.01 1.66 -22.76
C ASN A 186 6.74 0.50 -23.46
#